data_AF-A0A7Y5G5Z9-F1
#
_entry.id   AF-A0A7Y5G5Z9-F1
#
_cell.length_a   1.000
_cell.length_b   1.000
_cell.length_c   1.000
_cell.angle_alpha   90.00
_cell.angle_beta   90.00
_cell.angle_gamma   90.00
#
_symmetry.space_group_name_H-M   'P 1'
#
loop_
_entity.id
_entity.type
_entity.pdbx_description
1 polymer ?
#
loop_
_entity_poly.entity_id
_entity_poly.type
_entity_poly.pdbx_seq_one_letter_code
_entity_poly.pdbx_strand_id
1 'polypeptide(L)'
;MLTELMIDLYRGLNDREPGPEIVASIRGFQEDNGLLNDHNVPEWLTSVFKDALAKRGIKNVLFQQIGSDISTFLDEVSTVIPGWKHHDEGEWVEIVLEQIGVKILLSREARTLDGKGCSSYSVELLNK
;
A
#
# COMPACT_ATOMS: atom_id res chain seq x y z
N MET A 1 -3.59 -7.23 13.32
CA MET A 1 -4.45 -6.17 12.74
C MET A 1 -4.35 -6.10 11.21
N LEU A 2 -3.15 -6.15 10.62
CA LEU A 2 -2.98 -6.03 9.15
C LEU A 2 -3.68 -7.16 8.36
N THR A 3 -3.62 -8.40 8.86
CA THR A 3 -4.23 -9.57 8.20
C THR A 3 -5.74 -9.40 8.04
N GLU A 4 -6.41 -8.86 9.06
CA GLU A 4 -7.86 -8.60 9.02
C GLU A 4 -8.20 -7.52 7.99
N LEU A 5 -7.41 -6.44 7.91
CA LEU A 5 -7.60 -5.40 6.89
C LEU A 5 -7.44 -5.94 5.46
N MET A 6 -6.46 -6.80 5.23
CA MET A 6 -6.25 -7.43 3.92
C MET A 6 -7.38 -8.40 3.57
N ILE A 7 -7.89 -9.15 4.57
CA ILE A 7 -9.07 -10.03 4.41
C ILE A 7 -10.32 -9.20 4.09
N ASP A 8 -10.56 -8.11 4.83
CA ASP A 8 -11.70 -7.24 4.59
C ASP A 8 -11.62 -6.57 3.23
N LEU A 9 -10.42 -6.17 2.80
CA LEU A 9 -10.21 -5.62 1.46
C LEU A 9 -10.51 -6.68 0.39
N TYR A 10 -10.02 -7.91 0.56
CA TYR A 10 -10.37 -9.01 -0.33
C TYR A 10 -11.88 -9.20 -0.46
N ARG A 11 -12.61 -9.25 0.67
CA ARG A 11 -14.08 -9.38 0.69
C ARG A 11 -14.74 -8.25 -0.05
N GLY A 12 -14.34 -7.00 0.21
CA GLY A 12 -14.91 -5.82 -0.42
C GLY A 12 -14.69 -5.74 -1.93
N LEU A 13 -13.63 -6.38 -2.44
CA LEU A 13 -13.29 -6.42 -3.86
C LEU A 13 -13.90 -7.60 -4.61
N ASN A 14 -13.98 -8.76 -3.95
CA ASN A 14 -14.39 -10.01 -4.59
C ASN A 14 -15.82 -10.44 -4.24
N ASP A 15 -16.49 -9.72 -3.34
CA ASP A 15 -17.85 -10.01 -2.85
C ASP A 15 -18.02 -11.46 -2.33
N ARG A 16 -16.97 -12.00 -1.70
CA ARG A 16 -16.96 -13.36 -1.16
C ARG A 16 -15.92 -13.53 -0.06
N GLU A 17 -16.11 -14.56 0.77
CA GLU A 17 -15.10 -14.97 1.75
C GLU A 17 -13.83 -15.52 1.07
N PRO A 18 -12.63 -15.22 1.60
CA PRO A 18 -11.40 -15.83 1.11
C PRO A 18 -11.37 -17.32 1.48
N GLY A 19 -10.98 -18.16 0.52
CA GLY A 19 -10.66 -19.56 0.81
C GLY A 19 -9.38 -19.70 1.65
N PRO A 20 -9.13 -20.87 2.26
CA PRO A 20 -7.94 -21.12 3.07
C PRO A 20 -6.62 -20.79 2.35
N GLU A 21 -6.56 -21.02 1.03
CA GLU A 21 -5.42 -20.72 0.17
C GLU A 21 -5.12 -19.22 0.08
N ILE A 22 -6.14 -18.37 0.00
CA ILE A 22 -5.99 -16.91 -0.02
C ILE A 22 -5.51 -16.43 1.34
N VAL A 23 -6.10 -16.92 2.43
CA VAL A 23 -5.67 -16.56 3.80
C VAL A 23 -4.23 -16.99 4.05
N ALA A 24 -3.84 -18.18 3.62
CA ALA A 24 -2.46 -18.66 3.71
C ALA A 24 -1.50 -17.78 2.89
N SER A 25 -1.90 -17.35 1.70
CA SER A 25 -1.08 -16.48 0.84
C SER A 25 -0.92 -15.06 1.42
N ILE A 26 -1.96 -14.50 2.03
CA ILE A 26 -1.87 -13.22 2.77
C ILE A 26 -0.86 -13.35 3.92
N ARG A 27 -0.92 -14.44 4.68
CA ARG A 27 0.02 -14.68 5.78
C ARG A 27 1.45 -14.90 5.29
N GLY A 28 1.63 -15.64 4.19
CA GLY A 28 2.94 -15.83 3.57
C GLY A 28 3.55 -14.50 3.12
N PHE A 29 2.76 -13.64 2.46
CA PHE A 29 3.20 -12.27 2.13
C PHE A 29 3.63 -11.50 3.38
N GLN A 30 2.87 -11.57 4.47
CA GLN A 30 3.23 -10.90 5.72
C GLN A 30 4.50 -11.48 6.34
N GLU A 31 4.73 -12.78 6.25
CA GLU A 31 5.93 -13.44 6.74
C GLU A 31 7.17 -13.04 5.93
N ASP A 32 7.09 -13.15 4.60
CA ASP A 32 8.16 -12.82 3.66
C ASP A 32 8.61 -11.36 3.79
N ASN A 33 7.72 -10.49 4.25
CA ASN A 33 7.96 -9.07 4.44
C ASN A 33 8.15 -8.64 5.91
N GLY A 34 8.23 -9.59 6.86
CA GLY A 34 8.42 -9.26 8.28
C GLY A 34 7.24 -8.52 8.95
N LEU A 35 6.07 -8.54 8.33
CA LEU A 35 4.82 -7.88 8.72
C LEU A 35 3.88 -8.76 9.56
N LEU A 36 4.28 -9.99 9.91
CA LEU A 36 3.49 -10.91 10.76
C LEU A 36 3.27 -10.37 12.18
N ASN A 37 4.25 -9.65 12.71
CA ASN A 37 4.15 -9.02 14.03
C ASN A 37 3.59 -7.61 13.86
N ASP A 38 2.43 -7.33 14.48
CA ASP A 38 1.75 -6.03 14.39
C ASP A 38 2.66 -4.85 14.82
N HIS A 39 3.67 -5.08 15.67
CA HIS A 39 4.66 -4.06 16.06
C HIS A 39 5.59 -3.62 14.92
N ASN A 40 5.74 -4.44 13.88
CA ASN A 40 6.59 -4.17 12.72
C ASN A 40 5.80 -3.61 11.53
N VAL A 41 4.47 -3.53 11.64
CA VAL A 41 3.64 -3.02 10.55
C VAL A 41 3.68 -1.49 10.57
N PRO A 42 4.15 -0.84 9.50
CA PRO A 42 4.13 0.61 9.45
C PRO A 42 2.70 1.16 9.50
N GLU A 43 2.48 2.24 10.28
CA GLU A 43 1.15 2.85 10.41
C GLU A 43 0.60 3.35 9.07
N TRP A 44 1.46 3.88 8.21
CA TRP A 44 1.07 4.37 6.89
C TRP A 44 0.49 3.24 6.00
N LEU A 45 1.03 2.02 6.10
CA LEU A 45 0.54 0.87 5.35
C LEU A 45 -0.87 0.48 5.81
N THR A 46 -1.10 0.52 7.13
CA THR A 46 -2.43 0.31 7.71
C THR A 46 -3.42 1.37 7.24
N SER A 47 -3.02 2.64 7.19
CA SER A 47 -3.85 3.74 6.68
C SER A 47 -4.22 3.52 5.21
N VAL A 48 -3.28 3.06 4.38
CA VAL A 48 -3.50 2.74 2.97
C VAL A 48 -4.63 1.72 2.79
N PHE A 49 -4.59 0.62 3.54
CA PHE A 49 -5.65 -0.40 3.48
C PHE A 49 -7.02 0.11 3.98
N LYS A 50 -7.03 0.90 5.06
CA LYS A 50 -8.28 1.48 5.60
C LYS A 50 -8.95 2.44 4.62
N ASP A 51 -8.17 3.28 3.95
CA ASP A 51 -8.72 4.22 2.98
C ASP A 51 -9.16 3.53 1.68
N ALA A 52 -8.43 2.49 1.24
CA ALA A 52 -8.83 1.64 0.13
C ALA A 52 -10.19 0.99 0.40
N LEU A 53 -10.38 0.43 1.60
CA LEU A 53 -11.67 -0.08 2.07
C LEU A 53 -12.78 0.97 2.07
N ALA A 54 -12.46 2.21 2.46
CA ALA A 54 -13.40 3.31 2.49
C ALA A 54 -13.74 3.87 1.09
N LYS A 55 -13.14 3.36 0.01
CA LYS A 55 -13.28 3.86 -1.39
C LYS A 55 -13.02 5.36 -1.52
N ARG A 56 -12.21 5.94 -0.63
CA ARG A 56 -11.87 7.37 -0.69
C ARG A 56 -10.81 7.57 -1.77
N GLY A 57 -10.90 8.65 -2.54
CA GLY A 57 -9.83 9.06 -3.45
C GLY A 57 -8.73 9.75 -2.65
N ILE A 58 -7.51 9.21 -2.70
CA ILE A 58 -6.53 9.43 -1.63
C ILE A 58 -5.42 10.36 -2.07
N LYS A 59 -5.83 11.55 -2.50
CA LYS A 59 -4.92 12.68 -2.62
C LYS A 59 -4.78 13.25 -1.20
N ASN A 60 -3.57 13.20 -0.62
CA ASN A 60 -3.12 13.91 0.61
C ASN A 60 -2.97 13.11 1.92
N VAL A 61 -3.40 11.84 2.06
CA VAL A 61 -3.29 11.16 3.37
C VAL A 61 -1.84 10.81 3.71
N LEU A 62 -1.08 10.31 2.72
CA LEU A 62 0.32 10.00 2.95
C LEU A 62 1.18 11.25 3.14
N PHE A 63 0.79 12.41 2.61
CA PHE A 63 1.60 13.63 2.76
C PHE A 63 1.79 14.05 4.22
N GLN A 64 0.80 13.84 5.10
CA GLN A 64 0.95 14.15 6.52
C GLN A 64 1.84 13.16 7.28
N GLN A 65 1.96 11.92 6.78
CA GLN A 65 2.70 10.84 7.44
C GLN A 65 4.12 10.67 6.87
N ILE A 66 4.28 10.88 5.56
CA ILE A 66 5.52 10.77 4.78
C ILE A 66 6.25 12.11 4.69
N GLY A 67 5.52 13.23 4.77
CA GLY A 67 6.09 14.55 4.53
C GLY A 67 6.38 14.82 3.06
N SER A 68 7.23 15.81 2.82
CA SER A 68 7.62 16.28 1.48
C SER A 68 8.76 15.49 0.84
N ASP A 69 9.44 14.63 1.59
CA ASP A 69 10.60 13.87 1.13
C ASP A 69 10.22 12.39 0.95
N ILE A 70 9.48 12.13 -0.12
CA ILE A 70 9.10 10.77 -0.48
C ILE A 70 10.34 9.95 -0.83
N SER A 71 11.40 10.53 -1.39
CA SER A 71 12.62 9.81 -1.75
C SER A 71 13.28 9.18 -0.51
N THR A 72 13.45 9.97 0.56
CA THR A 72 13.93 9.44 1.85
C THR A 72 12.99 8.38 2.43
N PHE A 73 11.67 8.60 2.35
CA PHE A 73 10.71 7.59 2.80
C PHE A 73 10.78 6.30 1.96
N LEU A 74 10.93 6.41 0.64
CA LEU A 74 11.05 5.27 -0.25
C LEU A 74 12.35 4.50 0.05
N ASP A 75 13.45 5.19 0.29
CA ASP A 75 14.71 4.59 0.72
C ASP A 75 14.55 3.86 2.06
N GLU A 76 13.89 4.47 3.04
CA GLU A 76 13.61 3.85 4.35
C GLU A 76 12.73 2.60 4.21
N VAL A 77 11.64 2.66 3.44
CA VAL A 77 10.67 1.55 3.36
C VAL A 77 11.15 0.43 2.43
N SER A 78 11.97 0.72 1.43
CA SER A 78 12.60 -0.29 0.56
C SER A 78 13.41 -1.33 1.36
N THR A 79 13.95 -0.93 2.51
CA THR A 79 14.71 -1.80 3.40
C THR A 79 13.83 -2.70 4.27
N VAL A 80 12.53 -2.38 4.39
CA VAL A 80 11.59 -3.05 5.29
C VAL A 80 10.71 -4.06 4.56
N ILE A 81 10.42 -3.85 3.27
CA ILE A 81 9.43 -4.66 2.54
C ILE A 81 10.04 -5.19 1.22
N PRO A 82 10.64 -6.40 1.22
CA PRO A 82 11.25 -7.00 0.03
C PRO A 82 10.23 -7.25 -1.10
N GLY A 83 10.52 -6.77 -2.31
CA GLY A 83 9.71 -7.00 -3.52
C GLY A 83 9.11 -5.75 -4.16
N TRP A 84 9.37 -4.58 -3.58
CA TRP A 84 8.92 -3.30 -4.11
C TRP A 84 9.76 -2.83 -5.28
N LYS A 85 9.10 -2.40 -6.36
CA LYS A 85 9.80 -1.89 -7.55
C LYS A 85 9.93 -0.38 -7.45
N HIS A 86 11.18 0.08 -7.47
CA HIS A 86 11.52 1.49 -7.54
C HIS A 86 11.57 1.91 -9.00
N HIS A 87 10.94 3.04 -9.29
CA HIS A 87 10.95 3.64 -10.61
C HIS A 87 11.50 5.07 -10.51
N ASP A 88 12.70 5.26 -11.06
CA ASP A 88 13.43 6.53 -10.99
C ASP A 88 12.79 7.62 -11.86
N GLU A 89 12.05 7.22 -12.91
CA GLU A 89 11.23 8.14 -13.70
C GLU A 89 9.95 8.50 -12.92
N GLY A 90 9.99 9.63 -12.19
CA GLY A 90 8.84 10.21 -11.48
C GLY A 90 8.74 9.88 -9.99
N GLU A 91 9.78 9.27 -9.40
CA GLU A 91 9.87 8.86 -7.99
C GLU A 91 8.59 8.20 -7.47
N TRP A 92 8.44 6.93 -7.84
CA TRP A 92 7.33 6.12 -7.36
C TRP A 92 7.72 4.68 -7.04
N VAL A 93 6.92 4.06 -6.18
CA VAL A 93 7.04 2.68 -5.75
C VAL A 93 5.79 1.89 -6.05
N GLU A 94 5.99 0.69 -6.60
CA GLU A 94 4.95 -0.30 -6.84
C GLU A 94 4.91 -1.35 -5.72
N ILE A 95 3.73 -1.55 -5.16
CA ILE A 95 3.43 -2.67 -4.25
C ILE A 95 2.35 -3.51 -4.91
N VAL A 96 2.67 -4.75 -5.24
CA VAL A 96 1.72 -5.67 -5.89
C VAL A 96 1.30 -6.73 -4.87
N LEU A 97 0.00 -6.78 -4.61
CA LEU A 97 -0.67 -7.74 -3.72
C LEU A 97 -1.60 -8.61 -4.57
N GLU A 98 -1.00 -9.51 -5.36
CA GLU A 98 -1.72 -10.36 -6.32
C GLU A 98 -2.80 -11.22 -5.63
N GLN A 99 -2.54 -11.64 -4.39
CA GLN A 99 -3.40 -12.50 -3.58
C GLN A 99 -4.78 -11.87 -3.32
N ILE A 100 -4.82 -10.54 -3.27
CA ILE A 100 -6.05 -9.78 -3.06
C ILE A 100 -6.45 -8.93 -4.27
N GLY A 101 -5.73 -9.07 -5.39
CA GLY A 101 -6.01 -8.35 -6.62
C GLY A 101 -5.78 -6.85 -6.51
N VAL A 102 -4.78 -6.42 -5.74
CA VAL A 102 -4.53 -4.99 -5.47
C VAL A 102 -3.10 -4.61 -5.84
N LYS A 103 -2.95 -3.44 -6.45
CA LYS A 103 -1.68 -2.77 -6.68
C LYS A 103 -1.74 -1.41 -6.02
N ILE A 104 -0.73 -1.07 -5.22
CA ILE A 104 -0.59 0.24 -4.60
C ILE A 104 0.58 0.93 -5.30
N LEU A 105 0.34 2.13 -5.80
CA LEU A 105 1.36 3.01 -6.35
C LEU A 105 1.56 4.16 -5.38
N LEU A 106 2.77 4.33 -4.86
CA LEU A 106 3.16 5.48 -4.05
C LEU A 106 3.97 6.41 -4.95
N SER A 107 3.60 7.68 -5.12
CA SER A 107 4.32 8.60 -6.02
C SER A 107 4.44 10.02 -5.46
N ARG A 108 5.48 10.75 -5.87
CA ARG A 108 5.72 12.15 -5.47
C ARG A 108 4.70 13.15 -6.02
N GLU A 109 4.04 12.83 -7.13
CA GLU A 109 3.26 13.83 -7.88
C GLU A 109 1.75 13.64 -7.74
N ALA A 110 1.14 14.40 -6.83
CA ALA A 110 0.04 15.26 -7.25
C ALA A 110 0.58 16.69 -7.34
N ARG A 111 0.93 17.17 -8.54
CA ARG A 111 1.22 18.60 -8.75
C ARG A 111 0.00 19.42 -8.30
N THR A 112 0.10 20.08 -7.16
CA THR A 112 -0.83 21.15 -6.80
C THR A 112 -0.46 22.39 -7.62
N LEU A 113 -1.46 23.24 -7.93
CA LEU A 113 -1.29 24.48 -8.71
C LEU A 113 -0.24 25.43 -8.11
N ASP A 114 0.14 25.23 -6.85
CA ASP A 114 1.05 26.08 -6.07
C ASP A 114 2.51 25.58 -6.05
N GLY A 115 2.85 24.56 -6.85
CA GLY A 115 4.23 24.11 -7.02
C GLY A 115 4.83 23.33 -5.84
N LYS A 116 4.01 22.88 -4.88
CA LYS A 116 4.43 21.98 -3.80
C LYS A 116 4.16 20.54 -4.24
N GLY A 117 5.22 19.72 -4.29
CA GLY A 117 5.10 18.28 -4.51
C GLY A 117 4.29 17.64 -3.38
N CYS A 118 3.29 16.84 -3.75
CA CYS A 118 2.46 16.10 -2.79
C CYS A 118 2.64 14.61 -3.01
N SER A 119 3.25 13.94 -2.03
CA SER A 119 3.23 12.50 -1.86
C SER A 119 1.78 11.99 -1.93
N SER A 120 1.51 11.17 -2.94
CA SER A 120 0.20 10.59 -3.20
C SER A 120 0.31 9.08 -3.32
N TYR A 121 -0.82 8.39 -3.16
CA TYR A 121 -0.90 7.01 -3.58
C TYR A 121 -2.19 6.74 -4.34
N SER A 122 -2.11 5.80 -5.28
CA SER A 122 -3.27 5.19 -5.88
C SER A 122 -3.31 3.71 -5.51
N VAL A 123 -4.52 3.23 -5.24
CA VAL A 123 -4.80 1.81 -5.10
C VAL A 123 -5.56 1.40 -6.34
N GLU A 124 -4.94 0.56 -7.14
CA GLU A 124 -5.45 -0.01 -8.38
C GLU A 124 -5.86 -1.45 -8.16
N LEU A 125 -6.90 -1.89 -8.86
CA LEU A 125 -7.28 -3.30 -8.88
C LEU A 125 -6.50 -4.01 -9.98
N LEU A 126 -5.84 -5.11 -9.63
CA LEU A 126 -5.18 -5.99 -10.57
C LEU A 126 -6.26 -6.80 -11.29
N ASN A 127 -6.70 -6.26 -12.44
CA ASN A 127 -7.71 -6.79 -13.36
C ASN A 127 -9.18 -6.67 -12.90
N LYS A 128 -9.99 -6.13 -13.81
CA LYS A 128 -11.42 -6.47 -13.95
C LYS A 128 -11.56 -7.38 -15.16
#